data_AF-A0A7L1JSG4-F1
#
_entry.id   AF-A0A7L1JSG4-F1
#
_cell.length_a   1.000
_cell.length_b   1.000
_cell.length_c   1.000
_cell.angle_alpha   90.00
_cell.angle_beta   90.00
_cell.angle_gamma   90.00
#
_symmetry.space_group_name_H-M   'P 1'
#
loop_
_entity.id
_entity.type
_entity.pdbx_description
1 polymer ?
#
loop_
_entity_poly.entity_id
_entity_poly.type
_entity_poly.pdbx_seq_one_letter_code
_entity_poly.pdbx_strand_id
1 'polypeptide(L)'
;QTRISCKDVPAETLYDVLHDTRYRKKWDSNMIETYDIGRLTVNADVGYYSWKCPSPLKNRDFVTLRSWLPLGNDYMIINYSVKHPKYPPRKDFVRAVSLQTGYLIKANGDSACVLYYLTQVDPRGSLPKWVVNRVSQFVAPKAMKKIYKAGLKYPEWKRKHDPGYKPWVYPEQNTLPNVSLAELSVQHADSLENIDETGLTEDHLSTSDHEA
;
A
#
# COMPACT_ATOMS: atom_id res chain seq x y z
N GLN A 1 12.39 -9.34 -0.81
CA GLN A 1 12.78 -8.24 0.10
C GLN A 1 13.70 -7.31 -0.67
N THR A 2 13.44 -6.00 -0.64
CA THR A 2 14.28 -5.01 -1.33
C THR A 2 14.52 -3.82 -0.39
N ARG A 3 15.63 -3.10 -0.54
CA ARG A 3 15.94 -1.89 0.23
C ARG A 3 16.37 -0.73 -0.65
N ILE A 4 16.18 0.50 -0.18
CA ILE A 4 16.71 1.72 -0.79
C ILE A 4 17.25 2.65 0.31
N SER A 5 18.36 3.33 0.02
CA SER A 5 18.89 4.39 0.88
C SER A 5 18.32 5.74 0.43
N CYS A 6 17.72 6.48 1.35
CA CYS A 6 17.18 7.82 1.15
C CYS A 6 18.10 8.81 1.87
N LYS A 7 18.95 9.51 1.12
CA LYS A 7 20.10 10.27 1.67
C LYS A 7 19.74 11.66 2.22
N ASP A 8 18.55 12.12 1.90
CA ASP A 8 18.04 13.49 2.06
C ASP A 8 16.56 13.48 2.48
N VAL A 9 16.12 12.37 3.09
CA VAL A 9 14.79 12.22 3.68
C VAL A 9 14.93 11.59 5.07
N PRO A 10 14.56 12.32 6.14
CA PRO A 10 14.49 11.78 7.50
C PRO A 10 13.53 10.58 7.60
N ALA A 11 13.78 9.69 8.57
CA ALA A 11 12.92 8.53 8.81
C ALA A 11 11.46 8.91 9.10
N GLU A 12 11.23 9.95 9.91
CA GLU A 12 9.89 10.48 10.23
C GLU A 12 9.14 10.91 8.96
N THR A 13 9.82 11.58 8.02
CA THR A 13 9.20 12.01 6.77
C THR A 13 8.71 10.84 5.93
N LEU A 14 9.48 9.74 5.83
CA LEU A 14 8.99 8.55 5.14
C LEU A 14 7.85 7.86 5.88
N TYR A 15 7.91 7.85 7.22
CA TYR A 15 6.85 7.31 8.05
C TYR A 15 5.53 8.04 7.80
N ASP A 16 5.55 9.37 7.78
CA ASP A 16 4.40 10.19 7.43
C ASP A 16 3.89 9.94 6.01
N VAL A 17 4.79 9.85 5.02
CA VAL A 17 4.40 9.58 3.62
C VAL A 17 3.65 8.25 3.47
N LEU A 18 4.04 7.22 4.23
CA LEU A 18 3.40 5.91 4.18
C LEU A 18 2.03 5.89 4.89
N HIS A 19 1.80 6.77 5.85
CA HIS A 19 0.52 6.89 6.56
C HIS A 19 -0.47 7.85 5.88
N ASP A 20 0.00 8.93 5.25
CA ASP A 20 -0.85 10.00 4.74
C ASP A 20 -1.60 9.58 3.46
N THR A 21 -2.79 9.01 3.64
CA THR A 21 -3.68 8.57 2.55
C THR A 21 -4.11 9.73 1.64
N ARG A 22 -4.17 10.97 2.17
CA ARG A 22 -4.45 12.17 1.35
C ARG A 22 -3.29 12.47 0.43
N TYR A 23 -2.05 12.34 0.92
CA TYR A 23 -0.86 12.52 0.10
C TYR A 23 -0.65 11.39 -0.90
N ARG A 24 -1.07 10.17 -0.57
CA ARG A 24 -0.91 9.02 -1.47
C ARG A 24 -1.51 9.27 -2.86
N LYS A 25 -2.64 9.97 -2.93
CA LYS A 25 -3.29 10.44 -4.18
C LYS A 25 -2.40 11.29 -5.08
N LYS A 26 -1.31 11.88 -4.55
CA LYS A 26 -0.41 12.75 -5.31
C LYS A 26 0.77 12.03 -5.93
N TRP A 27 1.20 10.90 -5.37
CA TRP A 27 2.43 10.23 -5.79
C TRP A 27 2.23 8.79 -6.26
N ASP A 28 1.16 8.11 -5.82
CA ASP A 28 0.83 6.77 -6.27
C ASP A 28 -0.02 6.83 -7.55
N SER A 29 0.65 6.89 -8.70
CA SER A 29 0.01 6.95 -10.02
C SER A 29 -0.88 5.75 -10.35
N ASN A 30 -0.66 4.62 -9.66
CA ASN A 30 -1.40 3.39 -9.93
C ASN A 30 -2.63 3.28 -9.04
N MET A 31 -2.74 4.07 -7.98
CA MET A 31 -3.87 3.99 -7.07
C MET A 31 -5.14 4.56 -7.71
N ILE A 32 -6.23 3.78 -7.64
CA ILE A 32 -7.56 4.23 -8.04
C ILE A 32 -8.27 4.85 -6.83
N GLU A 33 -8.27 4.14 -5.70
CA GLU A 33 -9.01 4.55 -4.50
C GLU A 33 -8.28 4.06 -3.24
N THR A 34 -8.29 4.87 -2.19
CA THR A 34 -7.81 4.47 -0.86
C THR A 34 -8.52 5.27 0.23
N TYR A 35 -8.85 4.61 1.34
CA TYR A 35 -9.40 5.20 2.55
C TYR A 35 -9.29 4.23 3.71
N ASP A 36 -9.20 4.75 4.93
CA ASP A 36 -9.26 3.95 6.15
C ASP A 36 -10.74 3.66 6.48
N ILE A 37 -11.06 2.41 6.78
CA ILE A 37 -12.41 1.93 7.09
C ILE A 37 -12.74 2.17 8.57
N GLY A 38 -11.79 1.85 9.46
CA GLY A 38 -12.01 1.96 10.89
C GLY A 38 -10.78 1.55 11.70
N ARG A 39 -10.73 1.96 12.98
CA ARG A 39 -9.62 1.66 13.89
C ARG A 39 -9.92 0.44 14.76
N LEU A 40 -8.91 -0.40 15.02
CA LEU A 40 -8.99 -1.45 16.04
C LEU A 40 -8.36 -1.00 17.36
N THR A 41 -7.21 -0.34 17.27
CA THR A 41 -6.43 0.15 18.41
C THR A 41 -5.84 1.52 18.06
N VAL A 42 -5.05 2.10 18.96
CA VAL A 42 -4.33 3.37 18.71
C VAL A 42 -3.31 3.27 17.56
N ASN A 43 -2.87 2.06 17.24
CA ASN A 43 -1.83 1.79 16.25
C ASN A 43 -2.18 0.64 15.29
N ALA A 44 -3.48 0.37 15.10
CA ALA A 44 -3.97 -0.58 14.12
C ALA A 44 -5.32 -0.15 13.55
N ASP A 45 -5.45 -0.26 12.23
CA ASP A 45 -6.67 0.07 11.48
C ASP A 45 -6.96 -0.97 10.38
N VAL A 46 -8.17 -0.89 9.84
CA VAL A 46 -8.55 -1.55 8.59
C VAL A 46 -8.66 -0.49 7.52
N GLY A 47 -8.08 -0.73 6.34
CA GLY A 47 -8.14 0.17 5.20
C GLY A 47 -8.54 -0.55 3.91
N TYR A 48 -9.04 0.23 2.97
CA TYR A 48 -9.28 -0.17 1.59
C TYR A 48 -8.25 0.49 0.67
N TYR A 49 -7.79 -0.28 -0.31
CA TYR A 49 -6.91 0.22 -1.36
C TYR A 49 -7.18 -0.52 -2.66
N SER A 50 -7.24 0.21 -3.77
CA SER A 50 -7.29 -0.38 -5.12
C SER A 50 -6.28 0.26 -6.05
N TRP A 51 -5.74 -0.56 -6.96
CA TRP A 51 -4.82 -0.10 -7.99
C TRP A 51 -5.26 -0.50 -9.39
N LYS A 52 -4.80 0.28 -10.35
CA LYS A 52 -4.93 0.05 -11.77
C LYS A 52 -3.93 -1.01 -12.23
N CYS A 53 -4.42 -1.97 -12.99
CA CYS A 53 -3.57 -2.92 -13.70
C CYS A 53 -3.47 -2.54 -15.19
N PRO A 54 -2.38 -2.93 -15.88
CA PRO A 54 -2.27 -2.74 -17.32
C PRO A 54 -3.43 -3.44 -18.04
N SER A 55 -4.06 -2.73 -18.97
CA SER A 55 -5.09 -3.33 -19.83
C SER A 55 -4.46 -4.51 -20.60
N PRO A 56 -5.15 -5.65 -20.78
CA PRO A 56 -6.56 -5.92 -20.46
C PRO A 56 -6.83 -6.57 -19.09
N LEU A 57 -5.89 -6.55 -18.15
CA LEU A 57 -6.10 -7.11 -16.81
C LEU A 57 -7.15 -6.31 -16.03
N LYS A 58 -7.98 -7.00 -15.24
CA LYS A 58 -8.88 -6.33 -14.30
C LYS A 58 -8.08 -5.60 -13.22
N ASN A 59 -8.62 -4.51 -12.70
CA ASN A 59 -7.99 -3.80 -11.58
C ASN A 59 -8.06 -4.67 -10.31
N ARG A 60 -7.18 -4.40 -9.34
CA ARG A 60 -7.16 -5.15 -8.06
C ARG A 60 -7.56 -4.26 -6.90
N ASP A 61 -8.25 -4.84 -5.93
CA ASP A 61 -8.55 -4.23 -4.65
C ASP A 61 -8.10 -5.09 -3.47
N PHE A 62 -7.92 -4.44 -2.32
CA PHE A 62 -7.53 -5.04 -1.06
C PHE A 62 -8.36 -4.43 0.07
N VAL A 63 -8.69 -5.27 1.05
CA VAL A 63 -9.04 -4.85 2.40
C VAL A 63 -7.94 -5.38 3.30
N THR A 64 -7.24 -4.48 4.02
CA THR A 64 -6.10 -4.86 4.85
C THR A 64 -6.27 -4.38 6.27
N LEU A 65 -5.84 -5.21 7.23
CA LEU A 65 -5.53 -4.75 8.57
C LEU A 65 -4.07 -4.29 8.55
N ARG A 66 -3.83 -3.05 8.96
CA ARG A 66 -2.50 -2.46 9.10
C ARG A 66 -2.24 -2.16 10.55
N SER A 67 -0.99 -2.38 10.99
CA SER A 67 -0.51 -1.95 12.30
C SER A 67 0.88 -1.37 12.19
N TRP A 68 1.20 -0.42 13.06
CA TRP A 68 2.47 0.30 13.07
C TRP A 68 3.06 0.40 14.46
N LEU A 69 4.39 0.51 14.50
CA LEU A 69 5.16 0.57 15.73
C LEU A 69 6.42 1.44 15.54
N PRO A 70 6.54 2.57 16.25
CA PRO A 70 7.81 3.25 16.43
C PRO A 70 8.79 2.40 17.26
N LEU A 71 10.05 2.37 16.85
CA LEU A 71 11.12 1.54 17.41
C LEU A 71 12.33 2.44 17.74
N GLY A 72 12.14 3.38 18.68
CA GLY A 72 13.10 4.45 18.91
C GLY A 72 13.13 5.41 17.73
N ASN A 73 14.24 5.47 17.01
CA ASN A 73 14.38 6.30 15.79
C ASN A 73 13.96 5.56 14.51
N ASP A 74 13.69 4.25 14.60
CA ASP A 74 13.23 3.43 13.50
C ASP A 74 11.69 3.29 13.52
N TYR A 75 11.10 2.88 12.40
CA TYR A 75 9.64 2.70 12.29
C TYR A 75 9.30 1.41 11.55
N MET A 76 8.26 0.72 12.00
CA MET A 76 7.72 -0.46 11.33
C MET A 76 6.24 -0.27 11.02
N ILE A 77 5.83 -0.62 9.80
CA ILE A 77 4.43 -0.67 9.37
C ILE A 77 4.22 -2.02 8.70
N ILE A 78 3.24 -2.79 9.17
CA ILE A 78 2.90 -4.10 8.60
C ILE A 78 1.42 -4.14 8.24
N ASN A 79 1.07 -4.93 7.23
CA ASN A 79 -0.31 -5.20 6.87
C ASN A 79 -0.48 -6.58 6.26
N TYR A 80 -1.69 -7.11 6.38
CA TYR A 80 -2.15 -8.32 5.72
C TYR A 80 -3.64 -8.19 5.37
N SER A 81 -4.11 -9.01 4.44
CA SER A 81 -5.50 -8.95 3.98
C SER A 81 -6.48 -9.60 4.97
N VAL A 82 -7.59 -8.90 5.20
CA VAL A 82 -8.72 -9.37 6.03
C VAL A 82 -10.02 -9.29 5.25
N LYS A 83 -10.99 -10.12 5.64
CA LYS A 83 -12.39 -9.99 5.23
C LYS A 83 -13.08 -9.04 6.18
N HIS A 84 -13.73 -8.03 5.62
CA HIS A 84 -14.63 -7.15 6.35
C HIS A 84 -16.05 -7.34 5.77
N PRO A 85 -17.09 -7.66 6.57
CA PRO A 85 -18.42 -8.01 6.08
C PRO A 85 -19.07 -6.96 5.16
N LYS A 86 -18.84 -5.68 5.46
CA LYS A 86 -19.33 -4.54 4.66
C LYS A 86 -18.53 -4.23 3.38
N TYR A 87 -17.40 -4.92 3.14
CA TYR A 87 -16.52 -4.70 1.98
C TYR A 87 -16.24 -6.02 1.22
N PRO A 88 -17.29 -6.69 0.70
CA PRO A 88 -17.14 -7.88 -0.11
C PRO A 88 -16.40 -7.58 -1.43
N PRO A 89 -15.93 -8.61 -2.17
CA PRO A 89 -15.37 -8.44 -3.51
C PRO A 89 -16.31 -7.64 -4.45
N ARG A 90 -15.74 -6.74 -5.24
CA ARG A 90 -16.46 -5.89 -6.20
C ARG A 90 -16.36 -6.50 -7.60
N LYS A 91 -17.44 -6.50 -8.39
CA LYS A 91 -17.50 -7.11 -9.73
C LYS A 91 -16.40 -6.61 -10.70
N ASP A 92 -16.05 -5.34 -10.60
CA ASP A 92 -15.09 -4.67 -11.50
C ASP A 92 -13.63 -4.85 -11.06
N PHE A 93 -13.40 -5.50 -9.92
CA PHE A 93 -12.07 -5.71 -9.34
C PHE A 93 -11.83 -7.20 -9.08
N VAL A 94 -10.57 -7.61 -9.18
CA VAL A 94 -10.10 -8.87 -8.62
C VAL A 94 -9.66 -8.58 -7.18
N ARG A 95 -10.28 -9.24 -6.19
CA ARG A 95 -9.83 -9.17 -4.79
C ARG A 95 -8.49 -9.86 -4.68
N ALA A 96 -7.42 -9.09 -4.52
CA ALA A 96 -6.08 -9.61 -4.29
C ALA A 96 -5.85 -9.82 -2.79
N VAL A 97 -4.83 -10.62 -2.46
CA VAL A 97 -4.52 -11.01 -1.07
C VAL A 97 -3.08 -10.64 -0.75
N SER A 98 -2.90 -9.68 0.15
CA SER A 98 -1.61 -9.43 0.81
C SER A 98 -1.45 -10.45 1.92
N LEU A 99 -0.62 -11.48 1.70
CA LEU A 99 -0.29 -12.45 2.76
C LEU A 99 0.50 -11.75 3.87
N GLN A 100 1.49 -10.96 3.47
CA GLN A 100 2.23 -10.08 4.36
C GLN A 100 2.88 -8.98 3.52
N THR A 101 2.64 -7.73 3.88
CA THR A 101 3.38 -6.59 3.35
C THR A 101 3.85 -5.71 4.51
N GLY A 102 5.05 -5.15 4.41
CA GLY A 102 5.56 -4.28 5.44
C GLY A 102 6.72 -3.41 5.02
N TYR A 103 6.90 -2.35 5.80
CA TYR A 103 7.96 -1.36 5.69
C TYR A 103 8.72 -1.32 7.01
N LEU A 104 10.04 -1.36 6.93
CA LEU A 104 10.93 -1.00 8.02
C LEU A 104 11.74 0.20 7.58
N ILE A 105 11.59 1.32 8.27
CA ILE A 105 12.35 2.55 8.03
C ILE A 105 13.40 2.62 9.12
N LYS A 106 14.67 2.50 8.75
CA LYS A 106 15.79 2.66 9.68
C LYS A 106 16.37 4.05 9.58
N ALA A 107 16.45 4.78 10.67
CA ALA A 107 17.15 6.06 10.70
C ALA A 107 18.63 5.88 10.37
N ASN A 108 19.20 6.86 9.67
CA ASN A 108 20.62 6.90 9.34
C ASN A 108 21.14 8.33 9.54
N GLY A 109 21.15 8.77 10.80
CA GLY A 109 21.30 10.18 11.16
C GLY A 109 19.99 10.96 11.03
N ASP A 110 20.08 12.29 11.16
CA ASP A 110 18.90 13.16 11.30
C ASP A 110 18.20 13.46 9.96
N SER A 111 18.93 13.34 8.84
CA SER A 111 18.46 13.75 7.51
C SER A 111 18.33 12.61 6.51
N ALA A 112 18.61 11.37 6.93
CA ALA A 112 18.63 10.22 6.03
C ALA A 112 18.05 8.96 6.70
N CYS A 113 17.61 8.02 5.86
CA CYS A 113 17.11 6.73 6.32
C CYS A 113 17.33 5.62 5.27
N VAL A 114 17.10 4.38 5.69
CA VAL A 114 17.05 3.21 4.81
C VAL A 114 15.66 2.60 4.88
N LEU A 115 14.97 2.55 3.74
CA LEU A 115 13.67 1.91 3.61
C LEU A 115 13.86 0.46 3.19
N TYR A 116 13.36 -0.47 3.98
CA TYR A 116 13.20 -1.87 3.65
C TYR A 116 11.74 -2.14 3.31
N TYR A 117 11.52 -2.86 2.21
CA TYR A 117 10.19 -3.26 1.76
C TYR A 117 10.12 -4.78 1.61
N LEU A 118 9.14 -5.37 2.28
CA LEU A 118 8.78 -6.78 2.18
C LEU A 118 7.34 -6.87 1.71
N THR A 119 7.09 -7.69 0.70
CA THR A 119 5.74 -7.95 0.21
C THR A 119 5.65 -9.37 -0.30
N GLN A 120 4.56 -10.03 0.10
CA GLN A 120 4.13 -11.32 -0.38
C GLN A 120 2.64 -11.17 -0.69
N VAL A 121 2.31 -11.09 -1.97
CA VAL A 121 0.97 -10.82 -2.47
C VAL A 121 0.59 -11.91 -3.45
N ASP A 122 -0.60 -12.46 -3.28
CA ASP A 122 -1.30 -13.20 -4.32
C ASP A 122 -2.20 -12.19 -5.08
N PRO A 123 -1.84 -11.82 -6.32
CA PRO A 123 -2.64 -10.88 -7.11
C PRO A 123 -4.00 -11.45 -7.52
N ARG A 124 -4.21 -12.76 -7.30
CA ARG A 124 -5.34 -13.57 -7.72
C ARG A 124 -5.61 -13.48 -9.22
N GLY A 125 -6.50 -14.35 -9.67
CA GLY A 125 -6.77 -14.59 -11.08
C GLY A 125 -5.67 -15.40 -11.77
N SER A 126 -5.97 -15.89 -12.96
CA SER A 126 -5.02 -16.68 -13.76
C SER A 126 -4.20 -15.75 -14.64
N LEU A 127 -3.11 -15.20 -14.09
CA LEU A 127 -2.27 -14.24 -14.82
C LEU A 127 -1.51 -14.89 -16.00
N PRO A 128 -1.41 -14.20 -17.15
CA PRO A 128 -0.52 -14.62 -18.24
C PRO A 128 0.95 -14.72 -17.79
N LYS A 129 1.71 -15.65 -18.38
CA LYS A 129 3.14 -15.87 -18.04
C LYS A 129 4.00 -14.61 -18.18
N TRP A 130 3.72 -13.77 -19.18
CA TRP A 130 4.45 -12.51 -19.39
C TRP A 130 4.26 -11.52 -18.22
N VAL A 131 3.06 -11.49 -17.61
CA VAL A 131 2.74 -10.67 -16.44
C VAL A 131 3.52 -11.14 -15.22
N VAL A 132 3.51 -12.44 -14.95
CA VAL A 132 4.19 -13.05 -13.80
C VAL A 132 5.70 -12.74 -13.83
N ASN A 133 6.31 -12.81 -15.01
CA ASN A 133 7.74 -12.51 -15.22
C ASN A 133 8.08 -11.02 -15.03
N ARG A 134 7.15 -10.10 -15.33
CA ARG A 134 7.37 -8.64 -15.29
C ARG A 134 7.05 -8.01 -13.93
N VAL A 135 6.02 -8.50 -13.24
CA VAL A 135 5.54 -7.96 -11.95
C VAL A 135 6.55 -8.21 -10.82
N SER A 136 7.11 -9.41 -10.75
CA SER A 136 8.01 -9.83 -9.67
C SER A 136 9.35 -9.07 -9.69
N GLN A 137 9.86 -8.66 -10.85
CA GLN A 137 11.19 -8.04 -10.98
C GLN A 137 11.19 -6.51 -10.81
N PHE A 138 10.11 -5.82 -11.18
CA PHE A 138 10.13 -4.35 -11.30
C PHE A 138 9.22 -3.60 -10.34
N VAL A 139 8.17 -4.23 -9.80
CA VAL A 139 7.16 -3.52 -9.00
C VAL A 139 7.73 -3.00 -7.68
N ALA A 140 8.42 -3.87 -6.92
CA ALA A 140 9.00 -3.48 -5.63
C ALA A 140 10.08 -2.37 -5.75
N PRO A 141 11.07 -2.47 -6.66
CA PRO A 141 12.04 -1.39 -6.85
C PRO A 141 11.41 -0.08 -7.33
N LYS A 142 10.44 -0.12 -8.25
CA LYS A 142 9.74 1.10 -8.71
C LYS A 142 8.93 1.75 -7.59
N ALA A 143 8.21 0.96 -6.80
CA ALA A 143 7.42 1.45 -5.67
C ALA A 143 8.31 2.18 -4.65
N MET A 144 9.44 1.59 -4.26
CA MET A 144 10.38 2.23 -3.33
C MET A 144 10.96 3.55 -3.88
N LYS A 145 11.28 3.61 -5.19
CA LYS A 145 11.73 4.86 -5.82
C LYS A 145 10.64 5.94 -5.79
N LYS A 146 9.36 5.57 -6.01
CA LYS A 146 8.23 6.51 -5.90
C LYS A 146 8.05 7.01 -4.48
N ILE A 147 8.11 6.12 -3.47
CA ILE A 147 8.05 6.48 -2.05
C ILE A 147 9.17 7.45 -1.69
N TYR A 148 10.41 7.17 -2.12
CA TYR A 148 11.52 8.07 -1.88
C TYR A 148 11.30 9.46 -2.51
N LYS A 149 10.89 9.52 -3.79
CA LYS A 149 10.56 10.80 -4.45
C LYS A 149 9.41 11.54 -3.77
N ALA A 150 8.44 10.82 -3.21
CA ALA A 150 7.36 11.39 -2.42
C ALA A 150 7.88 11.99 -1.11
N GLY A 151 8.81 11.30 -0.43
CA GLY A 151 9.52 11.80 0.75
C GLY A 151 10.18 13.17 0.53
N LEU A 152 10.83 13.37 -0.61
CA LEU A 152 11.46 14.65 -0.97
C LEU A 152 10.46 15.81 -1.06
N LYS A 153 9.23 15.53 -1.51
CA LYS A 153 8.20 16.54 -1.77
C LYS A 153 7.20 16.70 -0.62
N TYR A 154 7.21 15.78 0.35
CA TYR A 154 6.20 15.73 1.41
C TYR A 154 6.20 16.95 2.34
N PRO A 155 7.35 17.44 2.86
CA PRO A 155 7.35 18.56 3.80
C PRO A 155 6.69 19.82 3.21
N GLU A 156 7.00 20.14 1.94
CA GLU A 156 6.42 21.30 1.27
C GLU A 156 4.91 21.13 1.03
N TRP A 157 4.49 19.93 0.63
CA TRP A 157 3.08 19.62 0.44
C TRP A 157 2.32 19.68 1.77
N LYS A 158 2.82 19.02 2.81
CA LYS A 158 2.13 18.89 4.11
C LYS A 158 1.93 20.23 4.80
N ARG A 159 2.88 21.15 4.67
CA ARG A 159 2.75 22.55 5.14
C ARG A 159 1.51 23.27 4.59
N LYS A 160 1.06 22.89 3.40
CA LYS A 160 -0.11 23.47 2.71
C LYS A 160 -1.41 22.67 2.94
N HIS A 161 -1.36 21.54 3.65
CA HIS A 161 -2.48 20.59 3.77
C HIS A 161 -2.59 20.03 5.21
N ASP A 162 -3.05 20.88 6.12
CA ASP A 162 -3.24 20.56 7.54
C ASP A 162 -1.96 19.98 8.20
N PRO A 163 -0.90 20.79 8.37
CA PRO A 163 0.40 20.28 8.83
C PRO A 163 0.35 19.60 10.21
N GLY A 164 -0.55 20.05 11.09
CA GLY A 164 -0.75 19.46 12.41
C GLY A 164 -1.59 18.18 12.41
N TYR A 165 -2.29 17.86 11.32
CA TYR A 165 -3.14 16.67 11.23
C TYR A 165 -2.31 15.44 10.83
N LYS A 166 -1.90 14.66 11.83
CA LYS A 166 -1.13 13.42 11.72
C LYS A 166 -1.70 12.37 12.70
N PRO A 167 -2.88 11.79 12.45
CA PRO A 167 -3.54 10.87 13.39
C PRO A 167 -2.76 9.57 13.66
N TRP A 168 -1.76 9.25 12.84
CA TRP A 168 -0.83 8.14 13.07
C TRP A 168 0.28 8.46 14.10
N VAL A 169 0.54 9.75 14.36
CA VAL A 169 1.43 10.26 15.43
C VAL A 169 0.64 10.67 16.66
N TYR A 170 -0.54 11.29 16.44
CA TYR A 170 -1.43 11.87 17.44
C TYR A 170 -2.79 11.15 17.41
N PRO A 171 -2.93 9.98 18.06
CA PRO A 171 -4.12 9.13 17.93
C PRO A 171 -5.43 9.82 18.34
N GLU A 172 -5.37 10.82 19.21
CA GLU A 172 -6.51 11.64 19.62
C GLU A 172 -7.16 12.42 18.46
N GLN A 173 -6.43 12.64 17.37
CA GLN A 173 -6.96 13.27 16.15
C GLN A 173 -7.79 12.30 15.31
N ASN A 174 -7.75 10.99 15.60
CA ASN A 174 -8.36 9.97 14.78
C ASN A 174 -9.89 9.91 15.01
N THR A 175 -10.66 10.26 13.97
CA THR A 175 -12.13 10.26 13.99
C THR A 175 -12.77 9.01 13.40
N LEU A 176 -11.98 7.99 13.04
CA LEU A 176 -12.50 6.75 12.46
C LEU A 176 -13.41 5.98 13.44
N PRO A 177 -14.43 5.27 12.95
CA PRO A 177 -15.20 4.37 13.80
C PRO A 177 -14.33 3.23 14.32
N ASN A 178 -14.71 2.65 15.46
CA ASN A 178 -14.08 1.43 15.95
C ASN A 178 -14.57 0.22 15.15
N VAL A 179 -13.66 -0.71 14.88
CA VAL A 179 -13.94 -2.00 14.25
C VAL A 179 -13.59 -3.10 15.25
N SER A 180 -14.54 -4.00 15.50
CA SER A 180 -14.29 -5.15 16.35
C SER A 180 -13.43 -6.17 15.61
N LEU A 181 -12.36 -6.66 16.26
CA LEU A 181 -11.54 -7.73 15.69
C LEU A 181 -12.37 -8.99 15.40
N ALA A 182 -13.42 -9.25 16.18
CA ALA A 182 -14.30 -10.41 15.98
C ALA A 182 -15.16 -10.32 14.70
N GLU A 183 -15.32 -9.13 14.12
CA GLU A 183 -16.01 -8.95 12.83
C GLU A 183 -15.09 -9.25 11.64
N LEU A 184 -13.79 -9.35 11.87
CA LEU A 184 -12.80 -9.59 10.84
C LEU A 184 -12.41 -11.07 10.81
N SER A 185 -12.09 -11.56 9.63
CA SER A 185 -11.46 -12.88 9.46
C SER A 185 -10.30 -12.80 8.48
N VAL A 186 -9.38 -13.74 8.55
CA VAL A 186 -8.24 -13.80 7.64
C VAL A 186 -8.73 -14.01 6.21
N GLN A 187 -8.20 -13.22 5.27
CA GLN A 187 -8.47 -13.42 3.85
C GLN A 187 -7.53 -14.48 3.30
N HIS A 188 -8.03 -15.71 3.15
CA HIS A 188 -7.32 -16.76 2.44
C HIS A 188 -7.58 -16.67 0.93
N ALA A 189 -6.53 -16.91 0.12
CA ALA A 189 -6.59 -16.82 -1.33
C ALA A 189 -7.54 -17.86 -1.96
N ASP A 190 -7.46 -19.10 -1.50
CA ASP A 190 -8.31 -20.24 -1.90
C ASP A 190 -9.81 -20.01 -1.70
N SER A 191 -10.19 -19.15 -0.74
CA SER A 191 -11.59 -18.82 -0.47
C SER A 191 -12.22 -17.77 -1.40
N LEU A 192 -11.45 -17.25 -2.37
CA LEU A 192 -11.92 -16.27 -3.36
C LEU A 192 -12.14 -16.93 -4.72
N GLU A 193 -13.17 -16.47 -5.45
CA GLU A 193 -13.42 -16.89 -6.83
C GLU A 193 -12.16 -16.74 -7.71
N ASN A 194 -11.90 -17.76 -8.54
CA ASN A 194 -10.84 -17.71 -9.53
C ASN A 194 -11.36 -17.00 -10.79
N ILE A 195 -10.72 -15.89 -11.17
CA ILE A 195 -11.00 -15.17 -12.41
C ILE A 195 -9.93 -15.56 -13.43
N ASP A 196 -10.31 -16.26 -14.49
CA ASP A 196 -9.37 -16.67 -15.54
C ASP A 196 -9.01 -15.50 -16.46
N GLU A 197 -7.74 -15.12 -16.46
CA GLU A 197 -7.16 -14.06 -17.29
C GLU A 197 -6.06 -14.61 -18.22
N THR A 198 -5.93 -15.94 -18.37
CA THR A 198 -4.81 -16.55 -19.10
C THR A 198 -4.80 -16.25 -20.59
N GLY A 199 -5.98 -16.06 -21.19
CA GLY A 199 -6.16 -15.79 -22.62
C GLY A 199 -5.80 -14.37 -23.07
N LEU A 200 -5.32 -13.50 -22.17
CA LEU A 200 -5.02 -12.10 -22.46
C LEU A 200 -3.64 -11.95 -23.12
N THR A 201 -3.62 -11.37 -24.34
CA THR A 201 -2.40 -11.14 -25.14
C THR A 201 -1.72 -9.81 -24.81
N GLU A 202 -0.41 -9.73 -25.07
CA GLU A 202 0.44 -8.56 -24.77
C GLU A 202 0.18 -7.37 -25.72
N ASP A 203 -0.37 -7.62 -26.92
CA ASP A 203 -0.54 -6.66 -28.02
C ASP A 203 -1.50 -5.49 -27.73
N HIS A 204 -2.19 -5.49 -26.58
CA HIS A 204 -3.14 -4.45 -26.17
C HIS A 204 -2.64 -3.54 -25.04
N LEU A 205 -1.36 -3.62 -24.68
CA LEU A 205 -0.76 -2.67 -23.73
C LEU A 205 -0.72 -1.26 -24.35
N SER A 206 -1.57 -0.37 -23.85
CA SER A 206 -1.49 1.05 -24.22
C SER A 206 -0.13 1.61 -23.83
N THR A 207 0.53 2.28 -24.76
CA THR A 207 1.88 2.89 -24.66
C THR A 207 2.07 3.87 -23.50
N SER A 208 1.02 4.23 -22.75
CA SER A 208 1.10 5.05 -21.54
C SER A 208 1.74 4.36 -20.33
N ASP A 209 1.90 3.03 -20.34
CA ASP A 209 2.47 2.27 -19.22
C ASP A 209 4.02 2.22 -19.23
N HIS A 210 4.67 2.79 -20.25
CA HIS A 210 6.13 2.83 -20.36
C HIS A 210 6.80 4.01 -19.61
N GLU A 211 6.04 5.04 -19.22
CA GLU A 211 6.60 6.28 -18.63
C GLU A 211 6.15 6.61 -17.20
N ALA A 212 5.63 5.64 -16.43
CA ALA A 212 5.26 5.83 -15.02
C ALA A 212 6.13 5.07 -13.99
#